data_AF-A0AAJ0U6C2-F1
#
_entry.id   AF-A0AAJ0U6C2-F1
#
_cell.length_a   1.000
_cell.length_b   1.000
_cell.length_c   1.000
_cell.angle_alpha   90.00
_cell.angle_beta   90.00
_cell.angle_gamma   90.00
#
_symmetry.space_group_name_H-M   'P 1'
#
loop_
_entity.id
_entity.type
_entity.pdbx_description
1 polymer ?
#
loop_
_entity_poly.entity_id
_entity_poly.type
_entity_poly.pdbx_seq_one_letter_code
_entity_poly.pdbx_strand_id
1 'polypeptide(L)'
;MHIDDLINEIRPHIPFWSEKSAQRFIEKFNEDDRIALVSALYFGRSHLHLNEVNDDHMKYLRSGEMNRFWDKDCVEDDEIARVLYEKNTNLTAYYDAFLRCTTNSNYDRSNY
;
A
#
# COMPACT_ATOMS: atom_id res chain seq x y z
N MET A 1 12.31 -3.00 -0.11
CA MET A 1 12.10 -3.36 1.31
C MET A 1 10.91 -4.31 1.40
N HIS A 2 10.69 -4.99 2.52
CA HIS A 2 9.45 -5.75 2.69
C HIS A 2 8.28 -4.77 2.95
N ILE A 3 7.09 -5.03 2.41
CA ILE A 3 5.94 -4.12 2.58
C ILE A 3 5.61 -3.80 4.05
N ASP A 4 5.81 -4.76 4.96
CA ASP A 4 5.56 -4.54 6.39
C ASP A 4 6.49 -3.46 6.96
N ASP A 5 7.75 -3.42 6.51
CA ASP A 5 8.72 -2.41 6.92
C ASP A 5 8.38 -1.04 6.32
N LEU A 6 7.97 -1.00 5.05
CA LEU A 6 7.51 0.22 4.39
C LEU A 6 6.28 0.82 5.10
N ILE A 7 5.32 -0.02 5.49
CA ILE A 7 4.15 0.40 6.26
C ILE A 7 4.55 0.91 7.65
N ASN A 8 5.52 0.27 8.30
CA ASN A 8 6.03 0.76 9.59
C ASN A 8 6.76 2.10 9.45
N GLU A 9 7.49 2.32 8.35
CA GLU A 9 8.22 3.55 8.10
C GLU A 9 7.30 4.72 7.73
N ILE A 10 6.18 4.49 7.02
CA ILE A 10 5.24 5.56 6.66
C ILE A 10 4.39 6.04 7.85
N ARG A 11 4.09 5.16 8.82
CA ARG A 11 3.18 5.47 9.96
C ARG A 11 3.50 6.76 10.72
N PRO A 12 4.76 7.06 11.11
CA PRO A 12 5.10 8.29 11.81
C PRO A 12 4.93 9.57 10.98
N HIS A 13 4.84 9.43 9.65
CA HIS A 13 4.64 10.55 8.73
C HIS A 13 3.16 10.83 8.44
N ILE A 14 2.24 9.98 8.93
CA ILE A 14 0.81 10.14 8.77
C ILE A 14 0.24 10.88 9.99
N PRO A 15 -0.55 11.96 9.81
CA PRO A 15 -0.88 12.57 8.54
C PRO A 15 0.27 13.39 7.94
N PHE A 16 0.42 13.33 6.62
CA PHE A 16 1.37 14.18 5.91
C PHE A 16 0.91 15.64 5.98
N TRP A 17 1.83 16.53 6.37
CA TRP A 17 1.55 17.96 6.52
C TRP A 17 1.31 18.67 5.17
N SER A 18 1.89 18.13 4.08
CA SER A 18 1.76 18.67 2.72
C SER A 18 2.08 17.59 1.67
N GLU A 19 1.64 17.78 0.43
CA GLU A 19 2.06 16.95 -0.70
C GLU A 19 3.59 16.91 -0.84
N LYS A 20 4.27 18.04 -0.65
CA LYS A 20 5.74 18.10 -0.66
C LYS A 20 6.39 17.25 0.43
N SER A 21 5.73 17.07 1.58
CA SER A 21 6.22 16.15 2.62
C SER A 21 6.01 14.69 2.25
N ALA A 22 4.94 14.37 1.54
CA ALA A 22 4.71 13.03 0.98
C ALA A 22 5.73 12.73 -0.13
N GLN A 23 5.98 13.69 -1.03
CA GLN A 23 7.01 13.60 -2.08
C GLN A 23 8.40 13.29 -1.49
N ARG A 24 8.84 14.08 -0.51
CA ARG A 24 10.11 13.84 0.19
C ARG A 24 10.20 12.49 0.89
N PHE A 25 9.05 11.93 1.30
CA PHE A 25 9.01 10.62 1.90
C PHE A 25 9.22 9.54 0.83
N ILE A 26 8.46 9.58 -0.27
CA ILE A 26 8.55 8.56 -1.33
C ILE A 26 9.87 8.58 -2.09
N GLU A 27 10.52 9.74 -2.21
CA GLU A 27 11.84 9.91 -2.85
C GLU A 27 12.95 9.08 -2.19
N LYS A 28 12.77 8.65 -0.94
CA LYS A 28 13.72 7.78 -0.23
C LYS A 28 13.72 6.33 -0.72
N PHE A 29 12.62 5.90 -1.33
CA PHE A 29 12.41 4.52 -1.74
C PHE A 29 12.65 4.36 -3.24
N ASN A 30 12.92 3.13 -3.67
CA ASN A 30 12.95 2.81 -5.11
C ASN A 30 11.52 2.70 -5.66
N GLU A 31 11.40 2.64 -6.98
CA GLU A 31 10.13 2.53 -7.68
C GLU A 31 9.27 1.35 -7.21
N ASP A 32 9.88 0.17 -7.05
CA ASP A 32 9.15 -1.05 -6.64
C ASP A 32 8.52 -0.89 -5.25
N ASP A 33 9.24 -0.27 -4.31
CA ASP A 33 8.78 0.03 -2.95
C ASP A 33 7.68 1.11 -2.93
N ARG A 34 7.77 2.12 -3.80
CA ARG A 34 6.74 3.16 -3.95
C ARG A 34 5.44 2.55 -4.46
N ILE A 35 5.52 1.70 -5.48
CA ILE A 35 4.36 0.99 -6.04
C ILE A 35 3.75 0.07 -4.98
N ALA A 36 4.58 -0.63 -4.20
CA ALA A 36 4.12 -1.50 -3.12
C ALA A 36 3.29 -0.71 -2.08
N LEU A 37 3.74 0.47 -1.66
CA LEU A 37 3.01 1.34 -0.73
C LEU A 37 1.64 1.79 -1.26
N VAL A 38 1.56 2.16 -2.53
CA VAL A 38 0.30 2.61 -3.16
C VAL A 38 -0.64 1.43 -3.37
N SER A 39 -0.12 0.30 -3.85
CA SER A 39 -0.88 -0.92 -4.02
C SER A 39 -1.49 -1.41 -2.71
N ALA A 40 -0.70 -1.44 -1.62
CA ALA A 40 -1.17 -1.82 -0.29
C ALA A 40 -2.27 -0.89 0.22
N LEU A 41 -2.15 0.42 -0.05
CA LEU A 41 -3.17 1.41 0.26
C LEU A 41 -4.50 1.10 -0.45
N TYR A 42 -4.48 0.86 -1.76
CA TYR A 42 -5.71 0.61 -2.52
C TYR A 42 -6.33 -0.75 -2.18
N PHE A 43 -5.50 -1.76 -1.94
CA PHE A 43 -5.95 -3.04 -1.41
C PHE A 43 -6.64 -2.86 -0.05
N GLY A 44 -5.99 -2.17 0.88
CA GLY A 44 -6.53 -1.90 2.20
C GLY A 44 -7.85 -1.13 2.15
N ARG A 45 -7.95 -0.15 1.25
CA ARG A 45 -9.17 0.61 1.00
C ARG A 45 -10.32 -0.29 0.52
N SER A 46 -10.08 -1.22 -0.40
CA SER A 46 -11.13 -2.14 -0.88
C SER A 46 -11.54 -3.17 0.18
N HIS A 47 -10.70 -3.38 1.21
CA HIS A 47 -10.92 -4.34 2.30
C HIS A 47 -11.17 -3.69 3.66
N LEU A 48 -11.53 -2.40 3.69
CA LEU A 48 -11.64 -1.64 4.94
C LEU A 48 -12.59 -2.29 5.97
N HIS A 49 -13.69 -2.88 5.48
CA HIS A 49 -14.72 -3.53 6.30
C HIS A 49 -14.65 -5.06 6.28
N LEU A 50 -13.57 -5.62 5.74
CA LEU A 50 -13.35 -7.05 5.64
C LEU A 50 -12.31 -7.50 6.68
N ASN A 51 -12.36 -8.77 7.03
CA ASN A 51 -11.37 -9.41 7.88
C ASN A 51 -10.41 -10.31 7.10
N GLU A 52 -10.72 -10.62 5.85
CA GLU A 52 -9.98 -11.53 4.98
C GLU A 52 -9.97 -10.98 3.56
N VAL A 53 -9.05 -11.46 2.75
CA VAL A 53 -8.97 -11.18 1.31
C VAL A 53 -10.25 -11.66 0.63
N ASN A 54 -10.90 -10.79 -0.16
CA ASN A 54 -12.13 -11.16 -0.86
C ASN A 54 -11.86 -12.07 -2.08
N ASP A 55 -12.91 -12.71 -2.60
CA ASP A 55 -12.81 -13.67 -3.71
C ASP A 55 -12.19 -13.07 -4.98
N ASP A 56 -12.44 -11.79 -5.27
CA ASP A 56 -11.85 -11.10 -6.42
C ASP A 56 -10.32 -11.02 -6.34
N HIS A 57 -9.77 -11.05 -5.12
CA HIS A 57 -8.34 -10.97 -4.85
C HIS A 57 -7.71 -12.31 -4.48
N MET A 58 -8.52 -13.32 -4.14
CA MET A 58 -8.05 -14.67 -3.84
C MET A 58 -7.28 -15.32 -5.00
N LYS A 59 -7.58 -14.94 -6.25
CA LYS A 59 -6.80 -15.40 -7.41
C LYS A 59 -5.33 -14.97 -7.36
N TYR A 60 -5.04 -13.78 -6.85
CA TYR A 60 -3.69 -13.25 -6.65
C TYR A 60 -3.00 -13.88 -5.43
N LEU A 61 -3.78 -14.24 -4.40
CA LEU A 61 -3.30 -15.02 -3.25
C LEU A 61 -2.83 -16.41 -3.67
N ARG A 62 -3.53 -17.05 -4.61
CA ARG A 62 -3.21 -18.41 -5.08
C ARG A 62 -2.16 -18.46 -6.18
N SER A 63 -2.01 -17.42 -6.99
CA SER A 63 -0.99 -17.36 -8.04
C SER A 63 0.39 -16.97 -7.50
N GLY A 64 0.46 -16.29 -6.34
CA GLY A 64 1.68 -15.65 -5.85
C GLY A 64 2.07 -14.40 -6.63
N GLU A 65 1.34 -14.08 -7.71
CA GLU A 65 1.48 -12.84 -8.46
C GLU A 65 0.63 -11.78 -7.76
N MET A 66 1.29 -10.85 -7.08
CA MET A 66 0.61 -9.68 -6.57
C MET A 66 0.05 -8.91 -7.75
N ASN A 67 -1.25 -8.65 -7.75
CA ASN A 67 -1.75 -7.51 -8.50
C ASN A 67 -1.30 -6.27 -7.76
N ARG A 68 -0.09 -5.79 -8.08
CA ARG A 68 0.19 -4.38 -7.87
C ARG A 68 -0.82 -3.67 -8.77
N PHE A 69 -1.89 -3.16 -8.17
CA PHE A 69 -2.97 -2.47 -8.89
C PHE A 69 -2.48 -1.35 -9.81
N TRP A 70 -1.24 -0.95 -9.59
CA TRP A 70 -0.47 0.03 -10.31
C TRP A 70 0.71 -0.69 -10.94
N ASP A 71 0.67 -0.83 -12.27
CA ASP A 71 1.80 -1.34 -13.04
C ASP A 71 2.95 -0.34 -13.02
N LYS A 72 4.17 -0.86 -13.14
CA LYS A 72 5.44 -0.12 -13.09
C LYS A 72 5.53 1.04 -14.09
N ASP A 73 4.79 0.95 -15.21
CA ASP A 73 4.82 1.95 -16.27
C ASP A 73 3.64 2.95 -16.20
N CYS A 74 2.88 2.99 -15.10
CA CYS A 74 1.59 3.71 -15.04
C CYS A 74 1.53 4.87 -14.04
N VAL A 75 2.58 5.18 -13.26
CA VAL A 75 2.51 6.23 -12.22
C VAL A 75 3.80 7.03 -12.13
N GLU A 76 3.66 8.34 -12.30
CA GLU A 76 4.73 9.30 -12.00
C GLU A 76 4.84 9.53 -10.49
N ASP A 77 6.03 9.85 -10.00
CA ASP A 77 6.28 10.04 -8.56
C ASP A 77 5.36 11.10 -7.92
N ASP A 78 5.06 12.17 -8.65
CA ASP A 78 4.17 13.24 -8.20
C ASP A 78 2.74 12.74 -7.97
N GLU A 79 2.27 11.80 -8.79
CA GLU A 79 0.97 11.18 -8.63
C GLU A 79 0.90 10.29 -7.38
N ILE A 80 1.99 9.58 -7.05
CA ILE A 80 2.09 8.80 -5.80
C ILE A 80 2.03 9.72 -4.57
N ALA A 81 2.83 10.80 -4.56
CA ALA A 81 2.86 11.74 -3.45
C ALA A 81 1.51 12.41 -3.23
N ARG A 82 0.84 12.80 -4.32
CA ARG A 82 -0.51 13.35 -4.31
C ARG A 82 -1.50 12.35 -3.72
N VAL A 83 -1.49 11.09 -4.14
CA VAL A 83 -2.39 10.05 -3.59
C VAL A 83 -2.20 9.90 -2.08
N LEU A 84 -0.95 9.82 -1.60
CA LEU A 84 -0.67 9.71 -0.16
C LEU A 84 -1.21 10.94 0.61
N TYR A 85 -0.97 12.14 0.08
CA TYR A 85 -1.45 13.37 0.71
C TYR A 85 -2.97 13.57 0.63
N GLU A 86 -3.64 13.08 -0.41
CA GLU A 86 -5.10 13.14 -0.52
C GLU A 86 -5.79 12.13 0.40
N LYS A 87 -5.23 10.92 0.55
CA LYS A 87 -5.83 9.88 1.42
C LYS A 87 -5.50 10.09 2.88
N ASN A 88 -4.30 10.60 3.18
CA ASN A 88 -3.84 11.12 4.45
C ASN A 88 -4.37 10.43 5.71
N THR A 89 -5.40 10.99 6.35
CA THR A 89 -5.97 10.48 7.60
C THR A 89 -6.55 9.07 7.48
N ASN A 90 -6.92 8.64 6.26
CA ASN A 90 -7.39 7.29 6.02
C ASN A 90 -6.26 6.28 5.80
N LEU A 91 -5.02 6.72 5.58
CA LEU A 91 -3.89 5.84 5.28
C LEU A 91 -3.69 4.79 6.37
N THR A 92 -3.76 5.20 7.64
CA THR A 92 -3.64 4.27 8.77
C THR A 92 -4.69 3.17 8.68
N ALA A 93 -5.95 3.53 8.46
CA ALA A 93 -7.04 2.56 8.37
C ALA A 93 -6.88 1.63 7.16
N TYR A 94 -6.37 2.14 6.03
CA TYR A 94 -6.10 1.33 4.84
C TYR A 94 -4.95 0.36 5.09
N TYR A 95 -3.81 0.81 5.61
CA TYR A 95 -2.69 -0.08 5.91
C TYR A 95 -3.04 -1.11 6.99
N ASP A 96 -3.83 -0.74 8.00
CA ASP A 96 -4.34 -1.69 9.00
C ASP A 96 -5.26 -2.74 8.37
N ALA A 97 -6.13 -2.34 7.45
CA ALA A 97 -6.99 -3.27 6.71
C ALA A 97 -6.18 -4.21 5.81
N PHE A 98 -5.18 -3.69 5.11
CA PHE A 98 -4.24 -4.49 4.31
C PHE A 98 -3.56 -5.55 5.18
N LEU A 99 -2.92 -5.15 6.28
CA LEU A 99 -2.22 -6.06 7.19
C LEU A 99 -3.17 -7.11 7.78
N ARG A 100 -4.35 -6.68 8.25
CA ARG A 100 -5.37 -7.58 8.83
C ARG A 100 -5.81 -8.65 7.83
N CYS A 101 -6.23 -8.24 6.64
CA CYS A 101 -6.80 -9.16 5.66
C CYS A 101 -5.77 -10.13 5.12
N THR A 102 -4.56 -9.65 4.82
CA THR A 102 -3.47 -10.51 4.34
C THR A 102 -3.02 -11.50 5.42
N THR A 103 -2.89 -11.08 6.68
CA THR A 103 -2.56 -11.99 7.78
C THR A 103 -3.64 -13.05 8.01
N ASN A 104 -4.91 -12.67 8.09
CA ASN A 104 -6.00 -13.61 8.36
C ASN A 104 -6.22 -14.62 7.22
N SER A 105 -5.89 -14.24 5.98
CA SER A 105 -5.94 -15.15 4.84
C SER A 105 -4.65 -15.95 4.62
N ASN A 106 -3.68 -15.89 5.54
CA ASN A 106 -2.36 -16.51 5.41
C ASN A 106 -1.65 -16.14 4.10
N TYR A 107 -1.80 -14.88 3.67
CA TYR A 107 -1.12 -14.35 2.49
C TYR A 107 0.38 -14.18 2.77
N ASP A 108 1.23 -14.73 1.91
CA ASP A 108 2.67 -14.50 1.98
C ASP A 108 3.04 -13.14 1.38
N ARG A 109 3.38 -12.19 2.25
CA ARG A 109 3.78 -10.83 1.86
C ARG A 109 5.26 -10.70 1.48
N SER A 110 6.04 -11.79 1.51
CA SER A 110 7.50 -11.77 1.30
C SER A 110 7.92 -11.14 -0.05
N ASN A 111 7.06 -11.26 -1.06
CA ASN A 111 7.28 -10.74 -2.41
C ASN A 111 6.47 -9.46 -2.71
N TYR A 112 5.95 -8.78 -1.68
CA TYR A 112 5.14 -7.57 -1.84
C TYR A 112 5.96 -6.30 -2.03
#